data_AF-A0A1U7H1S8-F1
#
_entry.id   AF-A0A1U7H1S8-F1
#
_cell.length_a   1.000
_cell.length_b   1.000
_cell.length_c   1.000
_cell.angle_alpha   90.00
_cell.angle_beta   90.00
_cell.angle_gamma   90.00
#
_symmetry.space_group_name_H-M   'P 1'
#
loop_
_entity.id
_entity.type
_entity.pdbx_description
1 polymer ?
#
loop_
_entity_poly.entity_id
_entity_poly.type
_entity_poly.pdbx_seq_one_letter_code
_entity_poly.pdbx_strand_id
1 'polypeptide(L)'
;METTSNIIPEFEKLFRQKLQLNNCKLKKKRQENNYEITTPAKDIFLMYWCEFPEIKLIYQAVGIRTQQTAVYERAIRSHINSCVSSLQESI
;
A
#
# COMPACT_ATOMS: atom_id res chain seq x y z
N MET A 1 -11.25 7.21 -23.94
CA MET A 1 -10.23 7.05 -22.87
C MET A 1 -10.96 7.15 -21.55
N GLU A 2 -11.57 6.05 -21.09
CA GLU A 2 -12.33 5.97 -19.82
C GLU A 2 -11.70 4.97 -18.83
N THR A 3 -10.60 4.33 -19.21
CA THR A 3 -10.01 3.19 -18.48
C THR A 3 -9.15 3.59 -17.28
N THR A 4 -8.60 4.81 -17.21
CA THR A 4 -7.73 5.23 -16.09
C THR A 4 -8.50 5.65 -14.84
N SER A 5 -9.76 6.09 -14.96
CA SER A 5 -10.54 6.63 -13.84
C SER A 5 -10.92 5.57 -12.78
N ASN A 6 -10.97 4.29 -13.14
CA ASN A 6 -11.41 3.21 -12.24
C ASN A 6 -10.26 2.41 -11.61
N ILE A 7 -9.02 2.58 -12.09
CA ILE A 7 -7.87 1.77 -11.65
C ILE A 7 -7.51 2.06 -10.20
N ILE A 8 -7.51 3.33 -9.77
CA ILE A 8 -7.15 3.69 -8.39
C ILE A 8 -8.16 3.15 -7.37
N PRO A 9 -9.49 3.34 -7.54
CA PRO A 9 -10.48 2.72 -6.67
C PRO A 9 -10.37 1.19 -6.61
N GLU A 10 -10.08 0.54 -7.75
CA GLU A 10 -9.93 -0.91 -7.81
C GLU A 10 -8.65 -1.40 -7.10
N PHE A 11 -7.53 -0.70 -7.32
CA PHE A 11 -6.29 -0.90 -6.57
C PHE A 11 -6.54 -0.76 -5.06
N GLU A 12 -7.19 0.32 -4.62
CA GLU A 12 -7.49 0.54 -3.20
C GLU A 12 -8.31 -0.63 -2.63
N LYS A 13 -9.31 -1.13 -3.37
CA LYS A 13 -10.15 -2.26 -2.95
C LYS A 13 -9.32 -3.54 -2.80
N LEU A 14 -8.55 -3.91 -3.82
CA LEU A 14 -7.70 -5.12 -3.79
C LEU A 14 -6.64 -5.03 -2.69
N PHE A 15 -5.99 -3.87 -2.58
CA PHE A 15 -4.92 -3.66 -1.62
C PHE A 15 -5.43 -3.73 -0.17
N ARG A 16 -6.62 -3.17 0.12
CA ARG A 16 -7.27 -3.31 1.43
C ARG A 16 -7.52 -4.78 1.79
N GLN A 17 -8.00 -5.59 0.85
CA GLN A 17 -8.22 -7.02 1.08
C GLN A 17 -6.91 -7.74 1.40
N LYS A 18 -5.82 -7.45 0.68
CA LYS A 18 -4.50 -8.04 0.94
C LYS A 18 -3.93 -7.63 2.30
N LEU A 19 -4.04 -6.36 2.70
CA LEU A 19 -3.57 -5.88 3.99
C LEU A 19 -4.30 -6.53 5.18
N GLN A 20 -5.58 -6.84 5.03
CA GLN A 20 -6.36 -7.55 6.06
C GLN A 20 -5.80 -8.94 6.37
N LEU A 21 -5.19 -9.63 5.39
CA LEU A 21 -4.53 -10.94 5.61
C LEU A 21 -3.36 -10.85 6.60
N ASN A 22 -2.75 -9.67 6.74
CA ASN A 22 -1.68 -9.40 7.69
C ASN A 22 -2.13 -8.52 8.87
N ASN A 23 -3.44 -8.35 9.06
CA ASN A 23 -4.03 -7.49 10.10
C ASN A 23 -3.52 -6.03 10.05
N CYS A 24 -3.11 -5.57 8.87
CA CYS A 24 -2.67 -4.19 8.66
C CYS A 24 -3.87 -3.29 8.37
N LYS A 25 -3.82 -2.04 8.83
CA LYS A 25 -4.86 -1.03 8.59
C LYS A 25 -4.39 -0.03 7.54
N LEU A 26 -5.26 0.31 6.59
CA LEU A 26 -5.00 1.32 5.56
C LEU A 26 -5.86 2.57 5.82
N LYS A 27 -5.22 3.71 6.00
CA LYS A 27 -5.86 5.01 6.19
C LYS A 27 -5.43 5.97 5.09
N LYS A 28 -6.38 6.53 4.35
CA LYS A 28 -6.10 7.59 3.38
C LYS A 28 -5.79 8.90 4.12
N LYS A 29 -4.71 9.58 3.75
CA LYS A 29 -4.37 10.91 4.28
C LYS A 29 -5.11 12.00 3.49
N ARG A 30 -5.04 13.24 3.98
CA ARG A 30 -5.74 14.39 3.36
C ARG A 30 -5.22 14.71 1.97
N GLN A 31 -3.96 14.41 1.70
CA GLN A 31 -3.39 14.56 0.37
C GLN A 31 -3.87 13.41 -0.52
N GLU A 32 -4.21 13.74 -1.76
CA GLU A 32 -4.52 12.76 -2.79
C GLU A 32 -3.34 11.80 -2.95
N ASN A 33 -3.64 10.52 -3.21
CA ASN A 33 -2.63 9.48 -3.43
C ASN A 33 -1.65 9.25 -2.27
N ASN A 34 -2.03 9.58 -1.03
CA ASN A 34 -1.21 9.39 0.17
C ASN A 34 -1.95 8.55 1.22
N TYR A 35 -1.30 7.51 1.72
CA TYR A 35 -1.88 6.52 2.64
C TYR A 35 -0.91 6.20 3.77
N GLU A 36 -1.49 5.91 4.92
CA GLU A 36 -0.81 5.35 6.08
C GLU A 36 -1.21 3.89 6.23
N ILE A 37 -0.22 3.03 6.38
CA ILE A 37 -0.39 1.62 6.69
C ILE A 37 0.13 1.40 8.10
N THR A 38 -0.73 0.93 9.00
CA THR A 38 -0.37 0.61 10.38
C THR A 38 -0.39 -0.89 10.59
N THR A 39 0.71 -1.46 11.09
CA THR A 39 0.81 -2.89 11.41
C THR A 39 0.24 -3.17 12.81
N PRO A 40 -0.04 -4.44 13.17
CA PRO A 40 -0.38 -4.83 14.54
C PRO A 40 0.67 -4.44 15.58
N ALA A 41 1.96 -4.43 15.18
CA ALA A 41 3.08 -4.01 16.02
C ALA A 41 3.19 -2.48 16.15
N LYS A 42 2.24 -1.72 15.59
CA LYS A 42 2.20 -0.25 15.56
C LYS A 42 3.32 0.40 14.72
N ASP A 43 3.97 -0.38 13.85
CA ASP A 43 4.82 0.21 12.79
C ASP A 43 3.95 1.00 11.82
N ILE A 44 4.50 2.10 11.31
CA ILE A 44 3.83 2.98 10.36
C ILE A 44 4.62 3.01 9.06
N PHE A 45 3.94 2.72 7.95
CA PHE A 45 4.45 2.91 6.61
C PHE A 45 3.62 3.96 5.88
N LEU A 46 4.29 4.86 5.17
CA LEU A 46 3.63 5.81 4.30
C LEU A 46 3.74 5.31 2.87
N MET A 47 2.60 5.13 2.23
CA MET A 47 2.48 4.74 0.84
C MET A 47 1.95 5.93 0.04
N TYR A 48 2.63 6.32 -1.02
CA TYR A 48 2.18 7.41 -1.88
C TYR A 48 2.66 7.27 -3.32
N TRP A 49 2.04 7.97 -4.25
CA TRP A 49 2.49 8.07 -5.63
C TRP A 49 2.23 9.45 -6.21
N CYS A 50 3.08 9.87 -7.14
CA CYS A 50 2.84 11.05 -7.99
C CYS A 50 2.14 10.63 -9.28
N GLU A 51 2.62 9.56 -9.90
CA GLU A 51 2.03 8.93 -11.08
C GLU A 51 1.80 7.45 -10.77
N PHE A 52 0.59 6.94 -11.05
CA PHE A 52 0.29 5.53 -10.87
C PHE A 52 0.76 4.76 -12.11
N PRO A 53 1.47 3.61 -12.00
CA PRO A 53 1.61 2.75 -10.82
C PRO A 53 2.92 2.91 -10.03
N GLU A 54 3.63 4.04 -10.12
CA GLU A 54 4.89 4.27 -9.41
C GLU A 54 4.68 4.56 -7.91
N ILE A 55 4.36 3.50 -7.17
CA ILE A 55 4.06 3.57 -5.74
C ILE A 55 5.34 3.55 -4.91
N LYS A 56 5.52 4.59 -4.09
CA LYS A 56 6.57 4.67 -3.09
C LYS A 56 6.04 4.19 -1.75
N LEU A 57 6.84 3.38 -1.05
CA LEU A 57 6.60 2.93 0.31
C LEU A 57 7.80 3.31 1.17
N ILE A 58 7.56 4.07 2.23
CA ILE A 58 8.59 4.48 3.19
C ILE A 58 8.17 4.08 4.61
N TYR A 59 9.12 3.61 5.40
CA TYR A 59 8.91 3.40 6.84
C TYR A 59 8.99 4.74 7.55
N GLN A 60 7.98 5.06 8.37
CA GLN A 60 8.03 6.21 9.27
C GLN A 60 8.70 5.77 10.57
N ALA A 61 9.86 6.35 10.89
CA ALA A 61 10.58 6.05 12.12
C ALA A 61 9.80 6.55 13.34
N VAL A 62 8.97 5.67 13.90
CA VAL A 62 8.18 5.90 15.13
C VAL A 62 8.73 5.12 16.33
N GLY A 63 9.89 4.48 16.16
CA GLY A 63 10.56 3.66 17.17
C GLY A 63 11.76 2.91 16.59
N ILE A 64 12.16 1.83 17.25
CA ILE A 64 13.26 0.96 16.79
C ILE A 64 12.75 0.07 15.66
N ARG A 65 13.37 0.18 14.49
CA ARG A 65 13.12 -0.74 13.37
C ARG A 65 13.56 -2.15 13.76
N THR A 66 12.62 -3.07 13.83
CA THR A 66 12.91 -4.47 14.18
C THR A 66 12.99 -5.36 12.93
N GLN A 67 13.42 -6.61 13.11
CA GLN A 67 13.30 -7.62 12.04
C GLN A 67 11.84 -7.82 11.60
N GLN A 68 10.90 -7.74 12.54
CA GLN A 68 9.48 -7.83 12.23
C GLN A 68 9.00 -6.67 11.36
N THR A 69 9.49 -5.45 11.60
CA THR A 69 9.23 -4.29 10.73
C THR A 69 9.68 -4.56 9.30
N ALA A 70 10.84 -5.19 9.10
CA ALA A 70 11.33 -5.54 7.76
C ALA A 70 10.48 -6.64 7.09
N VAL A 71 9.95 -7.59 7.85
CA VAL A 71 9.01 -8.61 7.35
C VAL A 71 7.71 -7.95 6.86
N TYR A 72 7.14 -7.03 7.63
CA TYR A 72 5.95 -6.28 7.21
C TYR A 72 6.22 -5.41 5.98
N GLU A 73 7.37 -4.73 5.92
CA GLU A 73 7.73 -3.94 4.75
C GLU A 73 7.74 -4.78 3.47
N ARG A 74 8.39 -5.96 3.52
CA ARG A 74 8.44 -6.89 2.38
C ARG A 74 7.05 -7.40 1.99
N ALA A 75 6.22 -7.75 2.97
CA ALA A 75 4.85 -8.20 2.73
C ALA A 75 4.01 -7.09 2.05
N ILE A 76 4.10 -5.86 2.55
CA ILE A 76 3.37 -4.71 1.99
C ILE A 76 3.83 -4.45 0.55
N ARG A 77 5.15 -4.46 0.28
CA ARG A 77 5.68 -4.29 -1.10
C ARG A 77 5.21 -5.40 -2.03
N SER A 78 5.21 -6.65 -1.56
CA SER A 78 4.69 -7.79 -2.33
C SER A 78 3.21 -7.60 -2.70
N HIS A 79 2.39 -7.13 -1.75
CA HIS A 79 0.98 -6.85 -1.99
C HIS A 79 0.76 -5.71 -2.99
N ILE A 80 1.55 -4.63 -2.88
CA ILE A 80 1.51 -3.52 -3.85
C ILE A 80 1.78 -4.06 -5.26
N ASN A 81 2.88 -4.79 -5.43
CA ASN A 81 3.27 -5.35 -6.72
C ASN A 81 2.21 -6.31 -7.26
N SER A 82 1.69 -7.21 -6.43
CA SER A 82 0.63 -8.13 -6.84
C SER A 82 -0.63 -7.39 -7.30
N CYS A 83 -1.06 -6.35 -6.58
CA CYS A 83 -2.24 -5.58 -6.97
C CYS A 83 -2.01 -4.80 -8.27
N VAL A 84 -0.84 -4.18 -8.45
CA VAL A 84 -0.49 -3.47 -9.69
C VAL A 84 -0.45 -4.43 -10.87
N SER A 85 0.22 -5.57 -10.73
CA SER A 85 0.33 -6.58 -11.80
C SER A 85 -1.03 -7.13 -12.20
N SER A 86 -1.90 -7.47 -11.25
CA SER A 86 -3.26 -7.96 -11.56
C SER A 86 -4.10 -6.95 -12.34
N LEU A 87 -3.92 -5.65 -12.07
CA LEU A 87 -4.61 -4.59 -12.80
C LEU A 87 -4.03 -4.38 -14.20
N GLN A 88 -2.72 -4.54 -14.37
CA GLN A 88 -2.08 -4.46 -15.68
C GLN A 88 -2.39 -5.66 -16.58
N GLU A 89 -2.55 -6.86 -16.03
CA GLU A 89 -3.02 -8.03 -16.78
C GLU A 89 -4.48 -7.91 -17.24
N SER A 90 -5.24 -6.99 -16.65
CA SER A 90 -6.66 -6.77 -16.96
C SER A 90 -6.90 -5.62 -17.98
N ILE A 91 -5.84 -4.95 -18.45
CA ILE A 91 -5.86 -3.85 -19.44
C ILE A 91 -5.26 -4.34 -20.76
#